data_AF-A0A0S1XEG9-F1
#
_entry.id   AF-A0A0S1XEG9-F1
#
_cell.length_a   1.000
_cell.length_b   1.000
_cell.length_c   1.000
_cell.angle_alpha   90.00
_cell.angle_beta   90.00
_cell.angle_gamma   90.00
#
_symmetry.space_group_name_H-M   'P 1'
#
loop_
_entity.id
_entity.type
_entity.pdbx_description
1 polymer ?
#
loop_
_entity_poly.entity_id
_entity_poly.type
_entity_poly.pdbx_seq_one_letter_code
_entity_poly.pdbx_strand_id
1 'polypeptide(L)'
;MIEVLGVILVGGVLLLVAYDALFRPWKFVKTELEDIEKQLELLNGRFARLHAFMIAPWLKGDVEKTKEFLRMRKSLKQRELAIYALLRR
;
A
#
# COMPACT_ATOMS: atom_id res chain seq x y z
N MET A 1 21.23 27.44 -25.86
CA MET A 1 20.14 27.96 -24.98
C MET A 1 18.95 27.02 -24.88
N ILE A 2 18.44 26.47 -25.99
CA ILE A 2 17.26 25.59 -26.01
C ILE A 2 17.51 24.27 -25.25
N GLU A 3 18.70 23.69 -25.36
CA GLU A 3 19.06 22.43 -24.69
C GLU A 3 19.12 22.56 -23.16
N VAL A 4 19.62 23.69 -22.65
CA VAL A 4 19.71 23.96 -21.21
C VAL A 4 18.31 24.14 -20.60
N LEU A 5 17.40 24.82 -21.31
CA LEU A 5 16.01 24.96 -20.91
C LEU A 5 15.28 23.61 -20.89
N GLY A 6 15.52 22.74 -21.87
CA GLY A 6 14.95 21.39 -21.91
C GLY A 6 15.38 20.53 -20.72
N VAL A 7 16.66 20.56 -20.36
CA VAL A 7 17.19 19.82 -19.21
C VAL A 7 16.63 20.34 -17.89
N ILE A 8 16.49 21.66 -17.73
CA ILE A 8 15.88 22.25 -16.53
C ILE A 8 14.40 21.85 -16.40
N LEU A 9 13.67 21.82 -17.52
CA LEU A 9 12.25 21.50 -17.53
C LEU A 9 11.99 20.02 -17.22
N VAL A 10 12.78 19.11 -17.84
CA VAL A 10 12.71 17.67 -17.55
C VAL A 10 13.18 17.38 -16.12
N GLY A 11 14.27 18.02 -15.66
CA GLY A 11 14.75 17.89 -14.29
C GLY A 11 13.74 18.37 -13.25
N GLY A 12 13.08 19.50 -13.51
CA GLY A 12 12.02 20.03 -12.65
C GLY A 12 10.79 19.12 -12.57
N VAL A 13 10.39 18.51 -13.69
CA VAL A 13 9.28 17.54 -13.71
C VAL A 13 9.64 16.27 -12.95
N LEU A 14 10.84 15.73 -13.15
CA LEU A 14 11.32 14.56 -12.41
C LEU A 14 11.39 14.81 -10.90
N LEU A 15 11.85 15.99 -10.48
CA LEU A 15 11.87 16.40 -9.08
C LEU A 15 10.46 16.56 -8.51
N LEU A 16 9.50 17.10 -9.28
CA LEU A 16 8.10 17.17 -8.85
C LEU A 16 7.46 15.79 -8.72
N VAL A 17 7.77 14.85 -9.61
CA VAL A 17 7.29 13.47 -9.52
C VAL A 17 7.91 12.74 -8.33
N ALA A 18 9.22 12.90 -8.12
CA ALA A 18 9.91 12.35 -6.95
C ALA A 18 9.40 12.98 -5.65
N TYR A 19 9.11 14.29 -5.64
CA TYR A 19 8.50 14.98 -4.52
C TYR A 19 7.07 14.49 -4.27
N ASP A 20 6.21 14.34 -5.28
CA ASP A 20 4.87 13.78 -5.09
C ASP A 20 4.94 12.31 -4.65
N ALA A 21 5.95 11.55 -5.06
CA ALA A 21 6.14 10.17 -4.61
C ALA A 21 6.62 10.10 -3.14
N LEU A 22 7.59 10.93 -2.75
CA LEU A 22 8.17 10.96 -1.41
C LEU A 22 7.25 11.65 -0.39
N PHE A 23 6.52 12.70 -0.79
CA PHE A 23 5.66 13.51 0.08
C PHE A 23 4.18 13.11 0.02
N ARG A 24 3.82 12.07 -0.75
CA ARG A 24 2.44 11.55 -0.79
C ARG A 24 2.31 10.08 -0.35
N PRO A 25 2.93 9.66 0.77
CA PRO A 25 2.91 8.28 1.28
C PRO A 25 1.49 7.78 1.60
N TRP A 26 0.54 8.68 1.87
CA TRP A 26 -0.87 8.32 2.09
C TRP A 26 -1.54 7.66 0.87
N LYS A 27 -1.11 7.95 -0.37
CA LYS A 27 -1.61 7.24 -1.56
C LYS A 27 -1.21 5.77 -1.50
N PHE A 28 0.06 5.49 -1.18
CA PHE A 28 0.57 4.13 -1.04
C PHE A 28 -0.12 3.37 0.08
N VAL A 29 -0.30 4.00 1.26
CA VAL A 29 -1.02 3.38 2.38
C VAL A 29 -2.48 3.10 2.02
N LYS A 30 -3.13 3.98 1.25
CA LYS A 30 -4.51 3.74 0.76
C LYS A 30 -4.56 2.55 -0.19
N THR A 31 -3.64 2.46 -1.14
CA THR A 31 -3.55 1.31 -2.07
C THR A 31 -3.27 0.00 -1.32
N GLU A 32 -2.40 0.01 -0.31
CA GLU A 32 -2.17 -1.15 0.53
C GLU A 32 -3.42 -1.56 1.32
N LEU A 33 -4.23 -0.60 1.79
CA LEU A 33 -5.50 -0.90 2.46
C LEU A 33 -6.50 -1.57 1.52
N GLU A 34 -6.64 -1.07 0.30
CA GLU A 34 -7.51 -1.68 -0.73
C GLU A 34 -7.03 -3.10 -1.08
N ASP A 35 -5.72 -3.33 -1.15
CA ASP A 35 -5.16 -4.66 -1.41
C ASP A 35 -5.42 -5.63 -0.24
N ILE A 36 -5.24 -5.18 1.00
CA ILE A 36 -5.56 -5.99 2.19
C ILE A 36 -7.05 -6.35 2.24
N GLU A 37 -7.94 -5.44 1.84
CA GLU A 37 -9.38 -5.72 1.74
C GLU A 37 -9.68 -6.79 0.69
N LYS A 38 -9.08 -6.70 -0.50
CA LYS A 38 -9.20 -7.74 -1.53
C LYS A 38 -8.66 -9.09 -1.05
N GLN A 39 -7.52 -9.11 -0.36
CA GLN A 39 -6.96 -10.33 0.21
C GLN A 39 -7.90 -10.97 1.24
N LEU A 40 -8.54 -10.17 2.10
CA LEU A 40 -9.54 -10.66 3.05
C LEU A 40 -10.77 -11.25 2.35
N GLU A 41 -11.20 -10.66 1.24
CA GLU A 41 -12.31 -11.17 0.43
C GLU A 41 -11.96 -12.52 -0.23
N LEU A 42 -10.75 -12.66 -0.77
CA LEU A 42 -10.24 -13.92 -1.33
C LEU A 42 -10.19 -15.06 -0.29
N LEU A 43 -9.96 -14.72 0.99
CA LEU A 43 -9.96 -15.67 2.11
C LEU A 43 -11.38 -16.12 2.53
N ASN A 44 -12.44 -15.59 1.93
CA ASN A 44 -13.81 -16.10 2.11
C ASN A 44 -14.25 -17.04 0.96
N GLY A 45 -13.44 -17.19 -0.09
CA GLY A 45 -13.77 -18.00 -1.26
C GLY A 45 -13.43 -19.49 -1.12
N ARG A 46 -13.78 -20.27 -2.16
CA ARG A 46 -13.53 -21.72 -2.23
C ARG A 46 -12.04 -22.10 -2.16
N PHE A 47 -11.15 -21.18 -2.51
CA PHE A 47 -9.69 -21.34 -2.49
C PHE A 47 -9.02 -20.63 -1.31
N ALA A 48 -9.77 -20.27 -0.26
CA ALA A 48 -9.26 -19.53 0.90
C ALA A 48 -7.98 -20.13 1.49
N ARG A 49 -7.86 -21.45 1.55
CA ARG A 49 -6.67 -22.13 2.08
C ARG A 49 -5.40 -21.93 1.23
N LEU A 50 -5.56 -21.93 -0.09
CA LEU A 50 -4.48 -21.68 -1.04
C LEU A 50 -4.06 -20.21 -0.97
N HIS A 51 -5.04 -19.29 -0.96
CA HIS A 51 -4.78 -17.87 -0.77
C HIS A 51 -4.09 -17.59 0.57
N ALA A 52 -4.54 -18.24 1.65
CA ALA A 52 -3.89 -18.13 2.95
C ALA A 52 -2.42 -18.58 2.91
N PHE A 53 -2.14 -19.68 2.21
CA PHE A 53 -0.78 -20.18 2.03
C PHE A 53 0.09 -19.24 1.19
N MET A 54 -0.45 -18.60 0.14
CA MET A 54 0.29 -17.62 -0.65
C MET A 54 0.57 -16.32 0.12
N ILE A 55 -0.39 -15.86 0.92
CA ILE A 55 -0.30 -14.60 1.68
C ILE A 55 0.64 -14.77 2.88
N ALA A 56 0.47 -15.85 3.64
CA ALA A 56 1.20 -16.11 4.87
C ALA A 56 1.59 -17.60 4.94
N PRO A 57 2.60 -18.03 4.16
CA PRO A 57 3.02 -19.44 4.11
C PRO A 57 3.46 -19.99 5.47
N TRP A 58 4.00 -19.13 6.34
CA TRP A 58 4.39 -19.50 7.71
C TRP A 58 3.18 -19.88 8.61
N LEU A 59 1.96 -19.46 8.25
CA LEU A 59 0.72 -19.87 8.91
C LEU A 59 0.18 -21.20 8.37
N LYS A 60 0.90 -21.87 7.46
CA LYS A 60 0.57 -23.21 6.93
C LYS A 60 -0.84 -23.30 6.32
N GLY A 61 -1.32 -22.21 5.73
CA GLY A 61 -2.66 -22.15 5.13
C GLY A 61 -3.80 -22.11 6.15
N ASP A 62 -3.52 -21.77 7.42
CA ASP A 62 -4.54 -21.46 8.41
C ASP A 62 -5.25 -20.15 8.02
N VAL A 63 -6.45 -20.30 7.48
CA VAL A 63 -7.26 -19.19 6.94
C VAL A 63 -7.60 -18.19 8.04
N GLU A 64 -7.92 -18.66 9.24
CA GLU A 64 -8.43 -17.79 10.29
C GLU A 64 -7.30 -16.98 10.92
N LYS A 65 -6.14 -17.60 11.15
CA LYS A 65 -4.93 -16.85 11.54
C LYS A 65 -4.48 -15.89 10.46
N THR A 66 -4.63 -16.24 9.18
CA THR A 66 -4.28 -15.33 8.08
C THR A 66 -5.23 -14.13 8.02
N LYS A 67 -6.53 -14.34 8.25
CA LYS A 67 -7.51 -13.25 8.39
C LYS A 67 -7.18 -12.35 9.59
N GLU A 68 -6.83 -12.93 10.73
CA GLU A 68 -6.43 -12.16 11.91
C GLU A 68 -5.18 -11.31 11.64
N PHE A 69 -4.17 -11.90 11.01
CA PHE A 69 -2.97 -11.18 10.57
C PHE A 69 -3.28 -10.01 9.63
N LEU A 70 -4.13 -10.23 8.62
CA LEU A 70 -4.54 -9.19 7.69
C LEU A 70 -5.38 -8.09 8.36
N ARG A 71 -6.27 -8.45 9.30
CA ARG A 71 -7.03 -7.46 10.09
C ARG A 71 -6.11 -6.61 10.95
N MET A 72 -5.11 -7.21 11.59
CA MET A 72 -4.09 -6.47 12.34
C MET A 72 -3.35 -5.50 11.41
N ARG A 73 -2.86 -5.98 10.26
CA ARG A 73 -2.16 -5.15 9.27
C ARG A 73 -3.03 -4.00 8.75
N LYS A 74 -4.31 -4.26 8.49
CA LYS A 74 -5.30 -3.24 8.11
C LYS A 74 -5.41 -2.15 9.16
N SER A 75 -5.54 -2.52 10.44
CA SER A 75 -5.67 -1.55 11.53
C SER A 75 -4.43 -0.67 11.70
N LEU A 76 -3.23 -1.24 11.54
CA LEU A 76 -1.98 -0.49 11.56
C LEU A 76 -1.92 0.51 10.41
N LYS A 77 -2.29 0.09 9.20
CA LYS A 77 -2.29 0.96 8.02
C LYS A 77 -3.36 2.06 8.10
N GLN A 78 -4.52 1.78 8.68
CA GLN A 78 -5.53 2.81 8.98
C GLN A 78 -4.99 3.87 9.95
N ARG A 79 -4.25 3.46 10.99
CA ARG A 79 -3.59 4.40 11.92
C ARG A 79 -2.51 5.21 11.22
N GLU A 80 -1.71 4.58 10.37
CA GLU A 80 -0.70 5.26 9.57
C GLU A 80 -1.33 6.34 8.66
N LEU A 81 -2.45 6.00 8.01
CA LEU A 81 -3.20 6.95 7.19
C LEU A 81 -3.80 8.10 8.02
N ALA A 82 -4.27 7.84 9.24
CA ALA A 82 -4.76 8.87 10.16
C ALA A 82 -3.62 9.81 10.61
N ILE A 83 -2.42 9.28 10.84
CA ILE A 83 -1.23 10.08 11.16
C ILE A 83 -0.87 10.99 9.98
N TYR A 84 -0.85 10.46 8.76
CA TYR A 84 -0.62 11.28 7.56
C TYR A 84 -1.72 12.33 7.35
N ALA A 85 -2.97 12.01 7.67
CA ALA A 85 -4.08 12.97 7.60
C ALA A 85 -3.92 14.12 8.60
N LEU A 86 -3.39 13.84 9.80
CA LEU A 86 -3.08 14.85 10.82
C LEU A 86 -1.88 15.71 10.42
N LEU A 87 -0.80 15.11 9.91
CA LEU A 87 0.41 15.81 9.44
C LEU A 87 0.16 16.72 8.22
N ARG A 88 -0.92 16.46 7.47
CA ARG A 88 -1.31 17.25 6.30
C ARG A 88 -2.11 18.52 6.65
N ARG A 89 -2.60 18.62 7.89
CA ARG A 89 -3.37 19.78 8.38
C ARG A 89 -2.43 20.86 8.92
#